data_AF-A0A3M3G4D4-F1
#
_entry.id   AF-A0A3M3G4D4-F1
#
_cell.length_a   1.000
_cell.length_b   1.000
_cell.length_c   1.000
_cell.angle_alpha   90.00
_cell.angle_beta   90.00
_cell.angle_gamma   90.00
#
_symmetry.space_group_name_H-M   'P 1'
#
loop_
_entity.id
_entity.type
_entity.pdbx_description
1 polymer ?
#
loop_
_entity_poly.entity_id
_entity_poly.type
_entity_poly.pdbx_seq_one_letter_code
_entity_poly.pdbx_strand_id
1 'polypeptide(L)'
;MDNEALAYLAHRLEAIAKGPFCDAAVLVRKVMASTSPALQKPDAEHARYHTVWEIISQALDHEEYDLANEQAVYALWCEMAGRVLNHRLHRGWLRGSETSPTEFPSIDDFM
;
A
#
# COMPACT_ATOMS: atom_id res chain seq x y z
N MET A 1 4.40 -13.01 5.09
CA MET A 1 3.87 -12.73 3.74
C MET A 1 4.88 -13.22 2.71
N ASP A 2 4.42 -13.72 1.57
CA ASP A 2 5.30 -14.21 0.52
C ASP A 2 6.04 -13.04 -0.17
N ASN A 3 7.36 -13.14 -0.24
CA ASN A 3 8.21 -12.16 -0.93
C ASN A 3 7.87 -12.07 -2.41
N GLU A 4 7.30 -13.13 -3.00
CA GLU A 4 6.84 -13.14 -4.40
C GLU A 4 5.73 -12.12 -4.65
N ALA A 5 4.75 -12.02 -3.75
CA ALA A 5 3.64 -11.06 -3.89
C ALA A 5 4.12 -9.61 -3.81
N LEU A 6 5.11 -9.34 -2.94
CA LEU A 6 5.72 -8.01 -2.83
C LEU A 6 6.59 -7.68 -4.05
N ALA A 7 7.35 -8.66 -4.55
CA ALA A 7 8.13 -8.50 -5.78
C ALA A 7 7.23 -8.18 -6.97
N TYR A 8 6.09 -8.87 -7.08
CA TYR A 8 5.10 -8.63 -8.12
C TYR A 8 4.46 -7.24 -8.01
N LEU A 9 4.11 -6.80 -6.80
CA LEU A 9 3.59 -5.45 -6.56
C LEU A 9 4.62 -4.38 -6.94
N ALA A 10 5.87 -4.50 -6.49
CA ALA A 10 6.93 -3.57 -6.85
C ALA A 10 7.11 -3.49 -8.38
N HIS A 11 7.11 -4.64 -9.06
CA HIS A 11 7.21 -4.68 -10.51
C HIS A 11 6.04 -3.97 -11.22
N ARG A 12 4.81 -4.17 -10.73
CA ARG A 12 3.65 -3.46 -11.30
C ARG A 12 3.72 -1.96 -11.10
N LEU A 13 4.17 -1.50 -9.93
CA LEU A 13 4.39 -0.08 -9.63
C LEU A 13 5.49 0.50 -10.54
N GLU A 14 6.60 -0.22 -10.73
CA GLU A 14 7.70 0.14 -11.63
C GLU A 14 7.24 0.22 -13.10
N ALA A 15 6.36 -0.70 -13.54
CA ALA A 15 5.86 -0.75 -14.91
C ALA A 15 4.97 0.46 -15.29
N ILE A 16 4.30 1.06 -14.31
CA ILE A 16 3.49 2.26 -14.49
C ILE A 16 4.23 3.54 -14.09
N ALA A 17 5.51 3.43 -13.70
CA ALA A 17 6.20 4.47 -12.96
C ALA A 17 6.51 5.73 -13.77
N LYS A 18 5.85 6.82 -13.38
CA LYS A 18 6.30 8.21 -13.48
C LYS A 18 6.00 8.88 -12.13
N GLY A 19 6.84 9.82 -11.68
CA GLY A 19 6.55 10.60 -10.46
C GLY A 19 6.33 9.72 -9.19
N PRO A 20 5.23 9.90 -8.45
CA PRO A 20 5.00 9.28 -7.12
C PRO A 20 5.03 7.73 -7.10
N PHE A 21 4.74 7.08 -8.22
CA PHE A 21 4.75 5.61 -8.30
C PHE A 21 6.15 5.00 -8.11
N CYS A 22 7.20 5.76 -8.43
CA CYS A 22 8.57 5.38 -8.11
C CYS A 22 8.77 5.25 -6.61
N ASP A 23 8.22 6.18 -5.82
CA ASP A 23 8.36 6.18 -4.37
C ASP A 23 7.60 5.01 -3.74
N ALA A 24 6.41 4.69 -4.25
CA ALA A 24 5.66 3.51 -3.85
C ALA A 24 6.43 2.21 -4.14
N ALA A 25 7.04 2.08 -5.33
CA ALA A 25 7.86 0.92 -5.66
C ALA A 25 9.08 0.81 -4.73
N VAL A 26 9.79 1.93 -4.49
CA VAL A 26 10.93 1.99 -3.57
C VAL A 26 10.53 1.59 -2.15
N LEU A 27 9.37 2.03 -1.67
CA LEU A 27 8.82 1.63 -0.38
C LEU A 27 8.66 0.10 -0.30
N VAL A 28 8.02 -0.51 -1.29
CA VAL A 28 7.80 -1.96 -1.33
C VAL A 28 9.14 -2.71 -1.33
N ARG A 29 10.12 -2.24 -2.12
CA ARG A 29 11.47 -2.81 -2.17
C ARG A 29 12.20 -2.69 -0.82
N LYS A 30 12.07 -1.55 -0.12
CA LYS A 30 12.63 -1.36 1.23
C LYS A 30 12.03 -2.34 2.23
N VAL A 31 10.71 -2.53 2.21
CA VAL A 31 10.03 -3.49 3.08
C VAL A 31 10.49 -4.92 2.80
N MET A 32 10.68 -5.30 1.53
CA MET A 32 11.22 -6.62 1.17
C MET A 32 12.67 -6.83 1.65
N ALA A 33 13.49 -5.77 1.61
CA ALA A 33 14.90 -5.83 2.00
C ALA A 33 15.11 -5.74 3.52
N SER A 34 14.10 -5.26 4.27
CA SER A 34 14.22 -5.09 5.71
C SER A 34 14.16 -6.43 6.44
N THR A 35 15.04 -6.57 7.44
CA THR A 35 15.07 -7.72 8.34
C THR A 35 14.28 -7.47 9.63
N SER A 36 13.54 -6.36 9.71
CA SER A 36 12.77 -6.01 10.91
C SER A 36 11.70 -7.06 11.21
N PRO A 37 11.70 -7.69 12.40
CA PRO A 37 10.65 -8.63 12.78
C PRO A 37 9.30 -7.94 12.96
N ALA A 38 9.26 -6.62 13.15
CA ALA A 38 8.03 -5.86 13.26
C ALA A 38 7.20 -5.90 11.96
N LEU A 39 7.86 -6.06 10.81
CA LEU A 39 7.22 -6.20 9.49
C LEU A 39 6.45 -7.51 9.30
N GLN A 40 6.62 -8.48 10.18
CA GLN A 40 5.84 -9.72 10.17
C GLN A 40 4.46 -9.56 10.85
N LYS A 41 4.21 -8.43 11.52
CA LYS A 41 2.93 -8.16 12.17
C LYS A 41 1.86 -7.83 11.12
N PRO A 42 0.60 -8.27 11.31
CA PRO A 42 -0.51 -7.92 10.41
C PRO A 42 -0.71 -6.41 10.23
N ASP A 43 -0.42 -5.62 11.27
CA ASP A 43 -0.57 -4.17 11.24
C ASP A 43 0.50 -3.50 10.35
N ALA A 44 1.68 -4.10 10.25
CA ALA A 44 2.72 -3.63 9.33
C ALA A 44 2.33 -3.89 7.87
N GLU A 45 1.66 -5.01 7.61
CA GLU A 45 1.08 -5.31 6.29
C GLU A 45 0.00 -4.30 5.91
N HIS A 46 -0.91 -4.01 6.85
CA HIS A 46 -1.92 -2.97 6.67
C HIS A 46 -1.29 -1.60 6.40
N ALA A 47 -0.31 -1.18 7.21
CA ALA A 47 0.39 0.08 7.06
C ALA A 47 1.05 0.21 5.68
N ARG A 48 1.76 -0.82 5.21
CA ARG A 48 2.38 -0.82 3.87
C ARG A 48 1.33 -0.62 2.77
N TYR A 49 0.26 -1.41 2.78
CA TYR A 49 -0.77 -1.29 1.74
C TYR A 49 -1.55 0.03 1.83
N HIS A 50 -1.71 0.56 3.03
CA HIS A 50 -2.29 1.88 3.25
C HIS A 50 -1.41 2.97 2.62
N THR A 51 -0.11 2.99 2.91
CA THR A 51 0.84 3.94 2.33
C THR A 51 0.88 3.85 0.80
N VAL A 52 0.93 2.63 0.25
CA VAL A 52 0.88 2.45 -1.22
C VAL A 52 -0.44 2.96 -1.80
N TRP A 53 -1.57 2.70 -1.12
CA TRP A 53 -2.86 3.19 -1.55
C TRP A 53 -2.96 4.72 -1.52
N GLU A 54 -2.42 5.38 -0.49
CA GLU A 54 -2.36 6.84 -0.39
C GLU A 54 -1.57 7.46 -1.55
N ILE A 55 -0.38 6.92 -1.85
CA ILE A 55 0.45 7.40 -2.96
C ILE A 55 -0.30 7.28 -4.29
N ILE A 56 -0.92 6.12 -4.57
CA ILE A 56 -1.68 5.90 -5.81
C ILE A 56 -2.88 6.85 -5.87
N SER A 57 -3.57 7.08 -4.75
CA SER A 57 -4.73 7.98 -4.70
C SER A 57 -4.33 9.42 -5.01
N GLN A 58 -3.24 9.91 -4.43
CA GLN A 58 -2.71 11.25 -4.71
C GLN A 58 -2.34 11.40 -6.19
N ALA A 59 -1.68 10.39 -6.78
CA ALA A 59 -1.34 10.43 -8.19
C ALA A 59 -2.59 10.42 -9.09
N LEU A 60 -3.66 9.73 -8.69
CA LEU A 60 -4.94 9.77 -9.40
C LEU A 60 -5.59 11.16 -9.32
N ASP A 61 -5.63 11.75 -8.12
CA ASP A 61 -6.25 13.06 -7.87
C ASP A 61 -5.55 14.20 -8.63
N HIS A 62 -4.25 14.06 -8.89
CA HIS A 62 -3.42 15.05 -9.58
C HIS A 62 -3.09 14.70 -11.04
N GLU A 63 -3.63 13.59 -11.56
CA GLU A 63 -3.30 13.07 -12.90
C GLU A 63 -1.79 12.88 -13.14
N GLU A 64 -1.04 12.53 -12.08
CA GLU A 64 0.42 12.34 -12.11
C GLU A 64 0.82 10.95 -12.61
N TYR A 65 0.23 10.52 -13.71
CA TYR A 65 0.51 9.24 -14.37
C TYR A 65 0.42 9.36 -15.88
N ASP A 66 0.96 8.35 -16.58
CA ASP A 66 0.73 8.24 -18.01
C ASP A 66 -0.71 7.79 -18.27
N LEU A 67 -1.50 8.59 -19.01
CA LEU A 67 -2.87 8.23 -19.37
C LEU A 67 -2.95 6.89 -20.12
N ALA A 68 -1.89 6.48 -20.82
CA ALA A 68 -1.83 5.14 -21.44
C ALA A 68 -1.91 3.99 -20.40
N ASN A 69 -1.57 4.27 -19.14
CA ASN A 69 -1.58 3.34 -18.02
C ASN A 69 -2.79 3.51 -17.08
N GLU A 70 -3.75 4.38 -17.40
CA GLU A 70 -4.89 4.70 -16.53
C GLU A 70 -5.58 3.45 -15.96
N GLN A 71 -5.91 2.49 -16.83
CA GLN A 71 -6.55 1.24 -16.41
C GLN A 71 -5.69 0.44 -15.42
N ALA A 72 -4.37 0.42 -15.60
CA ALA A 72 -3.45 -0.27 -14.71
C ALA A 72 -3.32 0.42 -13.35
N VAL A 73 -3.32 1.77 -13.35
CA VAL A 73 -3.32 2.60 -12.13
C VAL A 73 -4.60 2.34 -11.33
N TYR A 74 -5.77 2.41 -11.95
CA TYR A 74 -7.05 2.11 -11.29
C TYR A 74 -7.11 0.69 -10.76
N ALA A 75 -6.60 -0.30 -11.51
CA ALA A 75 -6.56 -1.68 -11.04
C ALA A 75 -5.68 -1.84 -9.78
N LEU A 76 -4.53 -1.17 -9.74
CA LEU A 76 -3.67 -1.14 -8.55
C LEU A 76 -4.36 -0.44 -7.37
N TRP A 77 -4.98 0.72 -7.63
CA TRP A 77 -5.73 1.46 -6.62
C TRP A 77 -6.82 0.61 -5.97
N CYS A 78 -7.67 -0.04 -6.79
CA CYS A 78 -8.73 -0.94 -6.33
C CYS A 78 -8.19 -2.12 -5.51
N GLU A 79 -7.08 -2.73 -5.94
CA GLU A 79 -6.48 -3.84 -5.20
C GLU A 79 -5.99 -3.40 -3.82
N MET A 80 -5.28 -2.27 -3.74
CA MET A 80 -4.75 -1.77 -2.46
C MET A 80 -5.88 -1.34 -1.53
N ALA A 81 -6.89 -0.64 -2.05
CA ALA A 81 -8.11 -0.30 -1.32
C ALA A 81 -8.78 -1.56 -0.76
N GLY A 82 -8.93 -2.60 -1.58
CA GLY A 82 -9.51 -3.88 -1.17
C GLY A 82 -8.73 -4.52 0.00
N ARG A 83 -7.40 -4.57 -0.08
CA ARG A 83 -6.55 -5.12 1.00
C ARG A 83 -6.70 -4.32 2.30
N VAL A 84 -6.64 -2.99 2.22
CA VAL A 84 -6.77 -2.09 3.37
C VAL A 84 -8.15 -2.22 4.02
N LEU A 85 -9.22 -2.11 3.24
CA LEU A 85 -10.59 -2.16 3.74
C LEU A 85 -10.93 -3.54 4.29
N ASN A 86 -10.45 -4.61 3.66
CA ASN A 86 -10.65 -5.96 4.17
C ASN A 86 -9.96 -6.17 5.53
N HIS A 87 -8.73 -5.69 5.71
CA HIS A 87 -8.08 -5.72 7.01
C HIS A 87 -8.89 -4.96 8.06
N ARG A 88 -9.30 -3.71 7.76
CA ARG A 88 -10.11 -2.88 8.65
C ARG A 88 -11.45 -3.54 9.00
N LEU A 89 -12.08 -4.23 8.05
CA LEU A 89 -13.32 -4.97 8.28
C LEU A 89 -13.14 -6.10 9.29
N HIS A 90 -12.10 -6.93 9.12
CA HIS A 90 -11.79 -8.05 10.02
C HIS A 90 -11.48 -7.59 11.45
N ARG A 91 -10.93 -6.38 11.59
CA ARG A 91 -10.66 -5.75 12.90
C ARG A 91 -11.86 -5.02 13.50
N GLY A 92 -12.98 -4.90 12.78
CA GLY A 92 -14.15 -4.13 13.23
C GLY A 92 -13.98 -2.61 13.14
N TRP A 93 -12.89 -2.12 12.53
CA TRP A 93 -12.52 -0.71 12.47
C TRP A 93 -13.39 0.11 11.52
N LEU A 94 -13.99 -0.51 10.51
CA LEU A 94 -14.94 0.17 9.60
C LEU A 94 -16.28 0.51 10.27
N ARG A 95 -16.61 -0.13 11.39
CA ARG A 95 -17.91 0.01 12.06
C ARG A 95 -17.88 0.98 13.23
N GLY A 96 -16.76 1.68 13.45
CA GLY A 96 -16.59 2.59 14.59
C GLY A 96 -16.62 1.87 15.93
N SER A 97 -16.07 0.65 16.00
CA SER A 97 -15.90 -0.06 17.28
C SER A 97 -15.06 0.77 18.27
N GLU A 98 -15.25 0.57 19.58
CA GLU A 98 -14.43 1.25 20.62
C GLU A 98 -12.93 0.98 20.47
N THR A 99 -12.56 -0.13 19.83
CA THR A 99 -11.18 -0.52 19.54
C THR A 99 -10.65 0.02 18.21
N SER A 100 -11.42 0.88 17.54
CA SER A 100 -10.99 1.45 16.26
C SER A 100 -9.88 2.49 16.50
N PRO A 101 -8.75 2.39 15.80
CA PRO A 101 -7.71 3.39 15.91
C PRO A 101 -8.22 4.74 15.39
N THR A 102 -7.86 5.81 16.10
CA THR A 102 -8.05 7.19 15.61
C THR A 102 -6.97 7.58 14.60
N GLU A 103 -5.82 6.92 14.67
CA GLU A 103 -4.67 7.11 13.79
C GLU A 103 -4.15 5.74 13.37
N PHE A 104 -3.91 5.55 12.07
CA PHE A 104 -3.28 4.33 11.57
C PHE A 104 -1.76 4.50 11.61
N PRO A 105 -1.01 3.47 12.02
CA PRO A 105 0.44 3.55 12.05
C PRO A 105 1.02 3.69 10.64
N SER A 106 2.10 4.46 10.52
CA SER A 106 2.88 4.55 9.29
C SER A 106 3.70 3.27 9.11
N ILE A 107 4.01 2.92 7.87
CA ILE A 107 4.97 1.84 7.60
C ILE A 107 6.35 2.13 8.19
N ASP A 108 6.72 3.40 8.34
CA ASP A 108 7.96 3.84 9.00
C ASP A 108 8.02 3.41 10.48
N ASP A 109 6.88 3.22 11.14
CA ASP A 109 6.81 2.75 12.54
C ASP A 109 7.25 1.28 12.70
N PHE A 110 7.39 0.56 11.59
CA PHE A 110 7.74 -0.86 11.56
C PHE A 110 9.10 -1.15 10.89
N MET A 111 9.67 -0.17 10.17
CA MET A 111 10.96 -0.32 9.47
C MET A 111 12.14 -0.23 10.42
#